data_AF-A0A8S2TG06-F1
#
_entry.id   AF-A0A8S2TG06-F1
#
_cell.length_a   1.000
_cell.length_b   1.000
_cell.length_c   1.000
_cell.angle_alpha   90.00
_cell.angle_beta   90.00
_cell.angle_gamma   90.00
#
_symmetry.space_group_name_H-M   'P 1'
#
loop_
_entity.id
_entity.type
_entity.pdbx_description
1 polymer ?
#
loop_
_entity_poly.entity_id
_entity_poly.type
_entity_poly.pdbx_seq_one_letter_code
_entity_poly.pdbx_strand_id
1 'polypeptide(L)'
;MSNLNQDDVFGSLRSQLLLSHIEKLPKFTGCSKQNVLKWLREVNQTMHLLKLSDMENLFYIPSCLEADAKDWFFDNYHFVPSWSLFVQKLLDTFESS
;
A
#
# COMPACT_ATOMS: atom_id res chain seq x y z
N MET A 1 22.94 -26.71 -11.40
CA MET A 1 21.53 -27.05 -11.69
C MET A 1 20.69 -26.62 -10.48
N SER A 2 19.75 -25.71 -10.71
CA SER A 2 18.57 -25.34 -9.89
C SER A 2 18.76 -24.91 -8.42
N ASN A 3 19.25 -23.67 -8.20
CA ASN A 3 18.92 -22.88 -6.99
C ASN A 3 17.71 -21.94 -7.19
N LEU A 4 17.21 -21.80 -8.42
CA LEU A 4 16.09 -20.91 -8.77
C LEU A 4 14.79 -21.22 -7.99
N ASN A 5 14.51 -22.51 -7.71
CA ASN A 5 13.25 -22.90 -7.07
C ASN A 5 13.15 -22.55 -5.57
N GLN A 6 14.26 -22.47 -4.83
CA GLN A 6 14.19 -22.22 -3.38
C GLN A 6 13.99 -20.73 -3.07
N ASP A 7 14.66 -19.85 -3.81
CA ASP A 7 14.53 -18.41 -3.66
C ASP A 7 13.13 -17.93 -4.07
N ASP A 8 12.57 -18.52 -5.13
CA ASP A 8 11.20 -18.21 -5.58
C ASP A 8 10.13 -18.66 -4.58
N VAL A 9 10.30 -19.85 -3.97
CA VAL A 9 9.39 -20.36 -2.94
C VAL A 9 9.45 -19.48 -1.68
N PHE A 10 10.65 -19.10 -1.25
CA PHE A 10 10.82 -18.23 -0.07
C PHE A 10 10.27 -16.82 -0.32
N GLY A 11 10.48 -16.28 -1.52
CA GLY A 11 9.89 -15.01 -1.97
C GLY A 11 8.37 -15.05 -1.94
N SER A 12 7.76 -16.11 -2.50
CA SER A 12 6.30 -16.30 -2.49
C SER A 12 5.75 -16.41 -1.07
N LEU A 13 6.43 -17.15 -0.18
CA LEU A 13 6.00 -17.30 1.22
C LEU A 13 6.07 -15.97 1.98
N ARG A 14 7.15 -15.19 1.77
CA ARG A 14 7.28 -13.82 2.30
C ARG A 14 6.13 -12.96 1.78
N SER A 15 5.85 -12.98 0.48
CA SER A 15 4.77 -12.18 -0.10
C SER A 15 3.39 -12.52 0.46
N GLN A 16 3.10 -13.81 0.70
CA GLN A 16 1.85 -14.25 1.34
C GLN A 16 1.75 -13.79 2.79
N LEU A 17 2.85 -13.90 3.56
CA LEU A 17 2.88 -13.41 4.94
C LEU A 17 2.65 -11.90 5.00
N LEU A 18 3.35 -11.14 4.16
CA LEU A 18 3.17 -9.69 4.04
C LEU A 18 1.73 -9.34 3.68
N LEU A 19 1.16 -9.99 2.66
CA LEU A 19 -0.23 -9.77 2.26
C LEU A 19 -1.20 -10.04 3.42
N SER A 20 -1.02 -11.14 4.15
CA SER A 20 -1.87 -11.48 5.30
C SER A 20 -1.80 -10.48 6.45
N HIS A 21 -0.66 -9.79 6.61
CA HIS A 21 -0.51 -8.71 7.59
C HIS A 21 -1.14 -7.41 7.09
N ILE A 22 -0.95 -7.11 5.82
CA ILE A 22 -1.46 -5.89 5.18
C ILE A 22 -2.99 -5.93 5.03
N GLU A 23 -3.57 -7.11 4.79
CA GLU A 23 -5.02 -7.27 4.73
C GLU A 23 -5.73 -6.93 6.05
N LYS A 24 -5.03 -7.07 7.19
CA LYS A 24 -5.53 -6.71 8.53
C LYS A 24 -5.45 -5.22 8.82
N LEU A 25 -4.77 -4.43 7.99
CA LEU A 25 -4.71 -2.98 8.15
C LEU A 25 -6.08 -2.35 7.91
N PRO A 26 -6.35 -1.20 8.57
CA PRO A 26 -7.57 -0.45 8.32
C PRO A 26 -7.69 -0.11 6.82
N LYS A 27 -8.90 -0.26 6.29
CA LYS A 27 -9.20 0.07 4.90
C LYS A 27 -9.56 1.54 4.77
N PHE A 28 -9.09 2.16 3.69
CA PHE A 28 -9.43 3.53 3.34
C PHE A 28 -10.30 3.54 2.09
N THR A 29 -11.51 4.07 2.23
CA THR A 29 -12.52 4.12 1.17
C THR A 29 -12.44 5.41 0.36
N GLY A 30 -11.74 6.43 0.85
CA GLY A 30 -11.74 7.77 0.25
C GLY A 30 -12.87 8.68 0.73
N CYS A 31 -13.65 8.24 1.72
CA CYS A 31 -14.77 9.02 2.24
C CYS A 31 -14.26 10.15 3.16
N SER A 32 -14.81 11.36 3.03
CA SER A 32 -14.44 12.56 3.82
C SER A 32 -14.60 12.40 5.35
N LYS A 33 -15.39 11.42 5.79
CA LYS A 33 -15.51 11.06 7.22
C LYS A 33 -14.28 10.33 7.76
N GLN A 34 -13.45 9.77 6.89
CA GLN A 34 -12.22 9.08 7.27
C GLN A 34 -11.05 10.06 7.29
N ASN A 35 -10.30 10.05 8.39
CA ASN A 35 -9.10 10.87 8.49
C ASN A 35 -7.94 10.21 7.74
N VAL A 36 -7.66 10.70 6.54
CA VAL A 36 -6.58 10.18 5.67
C VAL A 36 -5.20 10.22 6.35
N LEU A 37 -4.90 11.28 7.12
CA LEU A 37 -3.62 11.40 7.85
C LEU A 37 -3.47 10.33 8.94
N LYS A 38 -4.55 10.05 9.68
CA LYS A 38 -4.56 9.01 10.72
C LYS A 38 -4.37 7.64 10.09
N TRP A 39 -5.14 7.33 9.05
CA TRP A 39 -5.01 6.07 8.31
C TRP A 39 -3.60 5.90 7.74
N LEU A 40 -3.08 6.93 7.07
CA LEU A 40 -1.78 6.88 6.44
C LEU A 40 -0.66 6.68 7.47
N ARG A 41 -0.78 7.26 8.66
CA ARG A 41 0.17 7.04 9.75
C ARG A 41 0.21 5.58 10.18
N GLU A 42 -0.95 4.95 10.35
CA GLU A 42 -1.04 3.53 10.76
C GLU A 42 -0.48 2.59 9.68
N VAL A 43 -0.78 2.88 8.41
CA VAL A 43 -0.23 2.13 7.26
C VAL A 43 1.30 2.32 7.16
N ASN A 44 1.80 3.55 7.22
CA ASN A 44 3.23 3.85 7.16
C ASN A 44 4.00 3.19 8.31
N GLN A 45 3.45 3.20 9.53
CA GLN A 45 4.07 2.53 10.66
C GLN A 45 4.22 1.03 10.42
N THR A 46 3.17 0.39 9.89
CA THR A 46 3.21 -1.04 9.61
C THR A 46 4.18 -1.37 8.47
N MET A 47 4.14 -0.61 7.38
CA MET A 47 5.06 -0.76 6.25
C MET A 47 6.53 -0.59 6.68
N HIS A 48 6.80 0.39 7.55
CA HIS A 48 8.12 0.60 8.13
C HIS A 48 8.55 -0.57 9.04
N LEU A 49 7.64 -1.11 9.87
CA LEU A 49 7.92 -2.28 10.71
C LEU A 49 8.24 -3.53 9.87
N LEU A 50 7.56 -3.68 8.74
CA LEU A 50 7.78 -4.76 7.77
C LEU A 50 9.02 -4.53 6.87
N LYS A 51 9.69 -3.37 7.02
CA LYS A 51 10.87 -2.95 6.24
C LYS A 51 10.63 -3.06 4.73
N LEU A 52 9.46 -2.61 4.28
CA LEU A 52 9.10 -2.61 2.87
C LEU A 52 9.79 -1.45 2.15
N SER A 53 10.31 -1.75 0.96
CA SER A 53 10.79 -0.75 0.01
C SER A 53 9.63 0.05 -0.59
N ASP A 54 9.93 1.20 -1.20
CA ASP A 54 8.92 2.02 -1.90
C ASP A 54 8.14 1.22 -2.95
N MET A 55 8.82 0.34 -3.70
CA MET A 55 8.17 -0.53 -4.68
C MET A 55 7.23 -1.54 -4.02
N GLU A 56 7.65 -2.16 -2.91
CA GLU A 56 6.78 -3.07 -2.14
C GLU A 56 5.58 -2.30 -1.56
N ASN A 57 5.78 -1.09 -1.04
CA ASN A 57 4.70 -0.25 -0.51
C ASN A 57 3.64 0.03 -1.57
N LEU A 58 4.06 0.46 -2.77
CA LEU A 58 3.17 0.70 -3.91
C LEU A 58 2.50 -0.58 -4.42
N PHE A 59 3.18 -1.73 -4.33
CA PHE A 59 2.60 -3.01 -4.70
C PHE A 59 1.49 -3.45 -3.74
N TYR A 60 1.66 -3.22 -2.44
CA TYR A 60 0.73 -3.70 -1.41
C TYR A 60 -0.35 -2.70 -1.01
N ILE A 61 -0.15 -1.40 -1.23
CA ILE A 61 -1.12 -0.37 -0.85
C ILE A 61 -2.55 -0.58 -1.41
N PRO A 62 -2.78 -1.14 -2.61
CA PRO A 62 -4.13 -1.37 -3.11
C PRO A 62 -4.95 -2.33 -2.26
N SER A 63 -4.28 -3.18 -1.46
CA SER A 63 -4.94 -4.08 -0.51
C SER A 63 -5.49 -3.33 0.70
N CYS A 64 -5.03 -2.12 0.98
CA CYS A 64 -5.54 -1.26 2.06
C CYS A 64 -6.54 -0.20 1.56
N LEU A 65 -6.77 -0.11 0.24
CA LEU A 65 -7.68 0.82 -0.38
C LEU A 65 -8.98 0.11 -0.78
N GLU A 66 -10.09 0.82 -0.67
CA GLU A 66 -11.42 0.37 -1.08
C GLU A 66 -12.16 1.51 -1.81
N ALA A 67 -13.23 1.17 -2.53
CA ALA A 67 -14.13 2.11 -3.19
C ALA A 67 -13.38 3.23 -3.96
N ASP A 68 -13.78 4.49 -3.77
CA ASP A 68 -13.26 5.65 -4.50
C ASP A 68 -11.74 5.80 -4.37
N ALA A 69 -11.16 5.48 -3.21
CA ALA A 69 -9.70 5.56 -3.03
C ALA A 69 -8.96 4.48 -3.83
N LYS A 70 -9.54 3.29 -3.98
CA LYS A 70 -8.96 2.22 -4.79
C LYS A 70 -9.02 2.56 -6.27
N ASP A 71 -10.17 3.04 -6.74
CA ASP A 71 -10.36 3.45 -8.13
C ASP A 71 -9.41 4.62 -8.48
N TRP A 72 -9.34 5.63 -7.60
CA TRP A 72 -8.39 6.74 -7.73
C TRP A 72 -6.94 6.27 -7.84
N PHE A 73 -6.53 5.28 -7.05
CA PHE A 73 -5.16 4.77 -7.11
C PHE A 73 -4.85 4.13 -8.46
N PHE A 74 -5.75 3.31 -9.02
CA PHE A 74 -5.52 2.68 -10.32
C PHE A 74 -5.52 3.69 -11.46
N ASP A 75 -6.38 4.71 -11.40
CA ASP A 75 -6.39 5.81 -12.37
C ASP A 75 -5.11 6.65 -12.33
N ASN A 76 -4.50 6.79 -11.15
CA ASN A 76 -3.32 7.61 -10.94
C ASN A 76 -2.00 6.81 -10.88
N TYR A 77 -2.03 5.47 -10.92
CA TYR A 77 -0.87 4.62 -10.66
C TYR A 77 0.34 4.97 -11.52
N HIS A 78 0.13 5.28 -12.80
CA HIS A 78 1.18 5.66 -13.73
C HIS A 78 1.87 7.00 -13.39
N PHE A 79 1.21 7.86 -12.61
CA PHE A 79 1.72 9.16 -12.17
C PHE A 79 2.38 9.09 -10.78
N VAL A 80 2.51 7.90 -10.22
CA VAL A 80 2.96 7.68 -8.84
C VAL A 80 4.16 6.72 -8.84
N PRO A 81 5.35 7.17 -9.28
CA PRO A 81 6.54 6.31 -9.39
C PRO A 81 7.24 6.05 -8.04
N SER A 82 6.80 6.70 -6.95
CA SER A 82 7.40 6.56 -5.63
C SER A 82 6.36 6.68 -4.52
N TRP A 83 6.68 6.14 -3.34
CA TRP A 83 5.80 6.17 -2.18
C TRP A 83 5.53 7.60 -1.68
N SER A 84 6.54 8.47 -1.73
CA SER A 84 6.38 9.88 -1.35
C SER A 84 5.39 10.62 -2.25
N LEU A 85 5.43 10.40 -3.56
CA LEU A 85 4.47 10.98 -4.51
C LEU A 85 3.06 10.42 -4.32
N PHE A 86 2.93 9.14 -3.95
CA PHE A 86 1.65 8.53 -3.60
C PHE A 86 1.04 9.29 -2.43
N VAL A 87 1.80 9.40 -1.33
CA VAL A 87 1.38 10.07 -0.10
C VAL A 87 0.94 11.50 -0.39
N GLN A 88 1.75 12.25 -1.13
CA GLN A 88 1.44 13.64 -1.46
C GLN A 88 0.12 13.75 -2.23
N LYS A 89 -0.03 13.00 -3.33
CA LYS A 89 -1.23 13.03 -4.16
C LYS A 89 -2.48 12.56 -3.42
N LEU A 90 -2.34 11.58 -2.53
CA LEU A 90 -3.42 11.06 -1.71
C LEU A 90 -3.93 12.14 -0.75
N LEU A 91 -3.01 12.85 -0.07
CA LEU A 91 -3.37 13.95 0.82
C LEU A 91 -4.01 15.10 0.03
N ASP A 92 -3.41 15.52 -1.08
CA ASP A 92 -3.97 16.58 -1.93
C ASP A 92 -5.42 16.26 -2.38
N THR A 93 -5.74 14.98 -2.59
CA THR A 93 -7.07 14.54 -3.05
C THR A 93 -8.06 14.40 -1.88
N PHE A 94 -7.68 13.74 -0.80
CA PHE A 94 -8.61 13.29 0.25
C PHE A 94 -8.53 14.07 1.56
N GLU A 95 -7.54 14.94 1.75
CA GLU A 95 -7.49 15.85 2.91
C GLU A 95 -8.43 17.05 2.73
N SER A 96 -8.68 17.44 1.48
CA SER A 96 -9.50 18.61 1.11
C SER A 96 -10.96 18.27 0.73
N SER A 97 -11.36 17.00 0.78
CA SER A 97 -12.71 16.51 0.41
C SER A 97 -13.60 16.30 1.64
#